data_AF-A0A0K8JE55-F1
#
_entry.id   AF-A0A0K8JE55-F1
#
_cell.length_a   1.000
_cell.length_b   1.000
_cell.length_c   1.000
_cell.angle_alpha   90.00
_cell.angle_beta   90.00
_cell.angle_gamma   90.00
#
_symmetry.space_group_name_H-M   'P 1'
#
loop_
_entity.id
_entity.type
_entity.pdbx_description
1 polymer ?
#
loop_
_entity_poly.entity_id
_entity_poly.type
_entity_poly.pdbx_seq_one_letter_code
_entity_poly.pdbx_strand_id
1 'polypeptide(L)'
;MAKSDFSQMKQFTEQLEKLASGEEIELLCRSCAKELAARFLTKVIKRTPVGKGTFEAVIDDDGKRVKHKRGKNKGQTKLRKVSNGGTLRRGWTAATEAEARNGSGKDPVAYVNSMLVERIGKKYRIIIINPVSYASYVEYGHRQKAGRYIPAIGKKLKKGWSKGHFMMTISANEIRKEAPGILEKRFEAFLKEVLRK
;
A
#
# COMPACT_ATOMS: atom_id res chain seq x y z
N MET A 1 1.71 63.04 -24.10
CA MET A 1 0.81 61.85 -24.05
C MET A 1 1.34 60.90 -23.00
N ALA A 2 0.56 60.58 -21.97
CA ALA A 2 0.94 59.56 -20.99
C ALA A 2 0.79 58.18 -21.63
N LYS A 3 1.86 57.37 -21.60
CA LYS A 3 1.85 55.99 -22.10
C LYS A 3 1.68 55.07 -20.89
N SER A 4 0.51 54.46 -20.76
CA SER A 4 0.22 53.50 -19.69
C SER A 4 0.81 52.14 -20.03
N ASP A 5 1.53 51.53 -19.09
CA ASP A 5 2.07 50.17 -19.22
C ASP A 5 1.02 49.15 -18.76
N PHE A 6 0.58 48.31 -19.70
CA PHE A 6 -0.40 47.24 -19.47
C PHE A 6 0.24 45.85 -19.52
N SER A 7 1.57 45.75 -19.54
CA SER A 7 2.28 44.49 -19.71
C SER A 7 1.93 43.47 -18.61
N GLN A 8 1.80 43.93 -17.36
CA GLN A 8 1.37 43.08 -16.24
C GLN A 8 -0.06 42.57 -16.38
N MET A 9 -0.98 43.39 -16.91
CA MET A 9 -2.37 43.00 -17.11
C MET A 9 -2.48 41.92 -18.20
N LYS A 10 -1.67 42.02 -19.26
CA LYS A 10 -1.58 40.99 -20.31
C LYS A 10 -1.03 39.66 -19.78
N GLN A 11 0.03 39.71 -18.97
CA GLN A 11 0.59 38.51 -18.33
C GLN A 11 -0.45 37.82 -17.43
N PHE A 12 -1.19 38.61 -16.65
CA PHE A 12 -2.25 38.07 -15.81
C PHE A 12 -3.40 37.44 -16.62
N THR A 13 -3.80 38.06 -17.75
CA THR A 13 -4.83 37.45 -18.62
C THR A 13 -4.37 36.12 -19.23
N GLU A 14 -3.11 36.03 -19.66
CA GLU A 14 -2.53 34.78 -20.18
C GLU A 14 -2.52 33.67 -19.12
N GLN A 15 -2.21 34.00 -17.87
CA GLN A 15 -2.28 33.05 -16.74
C GLN A 15 -3.69 32.55 -16.48
N LEU A 16 -4.69 33.43 -16.53
CA LEU A 16 -6.09 33.06 -16.37
C LEU A 16 -6.59 32.17 -17.52
N GLU A 17 -6.20 32.47 -18.75
CA GLU A 17 -6.53 31.63 -19.91
C GLU A 17 -5.91 30.24 -19.79
N LYS A 18 -4.68 30.15 -19.30
CA LYS A 18 -4.01 28.87 -19.03
C LYS A 18 -4.74 28.06 -17.96
N LEU A 19 -5.18 28.68 -16.88
CA LEU A 19 -6.02 28.03 -15.87
C LEU A 19 -7.37 27.58 -16.45
N ALA A 20 -7.98 28.42 -17.28
CA ALA A 20 -9.25 28.15 -17.94
C ALA A 20 -9.16 26.98 -18.95
N SER A 21 -8.00 26.76 -19.57
CA SER A 21 -7.75 25.61 -20.46
C SER A 21 -7.96 24.25 -19.78
N GLY A 22 -7.85 24.20 -18.45
CA GLY A 22 -8.13 23.02 -17.64
C GLY A 22 -7.05 21.94 -17.65
N GLU A 23 -6.01 22.05 -18.49
CA GLU A 23 -4.92 21.06 -18.56
C GLU A 23 -4.10 21.02 -17.25
N GLU A 24 -3.72 22.18 -16.74
CA GLU A 24 -2.99 22.26 -15.47
C GLU A 24 -3.82 21.76 -14.28
N ILE A 25 -5.13 22.01 -14.31
CA ILE A 25 -6.08 21.53 -13.30
C ILE A 25 -6.21 19.99 -13.38
N GLU A 26 -6.27 19.42 -14.58
CA GLU A 26 -6.30 17.97 -14.79
C GLU A 26 -5.03 17.32 -14.22
N LEU A 27 -3.85 17.88 -14.52
CA LEU A 27 -2.56 17.40 -14.00
C LEU A 27 -2.52 17.51 -12.47
N LEU A 28 -2.98 18.64 -11.91
CA LEU A 28 -3.09 18.83 -10.47
C LEU A 28 -3.98 17.76 -9.83
N CYS A 29 -5.20 17.56 -10.34
CA CYS A 29 -6.13 16.58 -9.80
C CYS A 29 -5.57 15.15 -9.85
N ARG A 30 -4.93 14.77 -10.96
CA ARG A 30 -4.24 13.47 -11.08
C ARG A 30 -3.10 13.33 -10.07
N SER A 31 -2.31 14.39 -9.88
CA SER A 31 -1.23 14.40 -8.90
C SER A 31 -1.74 14.26 -7.46
N CYS A 32 -2.84 14.94 -7.12
CA CYS A 32 -3.52 14.84 -5.84
C CYS A 32 -4.05 13.42 -5.58
N ALA A 33 -4.68 12.80 -6.58
CA ALA A 33 -5.13 11.42 -6.48
C ALA A 33 -3.96 10.46 -6.19
N LYS A 34 -2.84 10.62 -6.89
CA LYS A 34 -1.63 9.83 -6.67
C LYS A 34 -1.02 10.06 -5.28
N GLU A 35 -0.99 11.29 -4.78
CA GLU A 35 -0.50 11.56 -3.42
C GLU A 35 -1.36 10.87 -2.36
N LEU A 36 -2.68 11.01 -2.45
CA LEU A 36 -3.60 10.38 -1.49
C LEU A 36 -3.46 8.85 -1.52
N ALA A 37 -3.33 8.27 -2.71
CA ALA A 37 -3.09 6.83 -2.89
C ALA A 37 -1.73 6.39 -2.30
N ALA A 38 -0.65 7.15 -2.50
CA ALA A 38 0.67 6.83 -1.96
C ALA A 38 0.71 6.90 -0.41
N ARG A 39 0.03 7.91 0.17
CA ARG A 39 -0.13 8.02 1.63
C ARG A 39 -0.98 6.88 2.19
N PHE A 40 -2.06 6.50 1.49
CA PHE A 40 -2.87 5.34 1.83
C PHE A 40 -2.03 4.05 1.84
N LEU A 41 -1.25 3.79 0.77
CA LEU A 41 -0.39 2.61 0.69
C LEU A 41 0.63 2.57 1.82
N THR A 42 1.30 3.69 2.09
CA THR A 42 2.26 3.78 3.19
C THR A 42 1.63 3.39 4.53
N LYS A 43 0.44 3.94 4.81
CA LYS A 43 -0.33 3.67 6.03
C LYS A 43 -0.78 2.20 6.13
N VAL A 44 -1.32 1.62 5.06
CA VAL A 44 -1.83 0.24 5.09
C VAL A 44 -0.70 -0.78 5.16
N ILE A 45 0.42 -0.54 4.45
CA ILE A 45 1.61 -1.39 4.50
C ILE A 45 2.19 -1.42 5.91
N LYS A 46 2.29 -0.25 6.57
CA LYS A 46 2.77 -0.15 7.95
C LYS A 46 1.92 -0.99 8.91
N ARG A 47 0.60 -0.96 8.76
CA ARG A 47 -0.36 -1.71 9.59
C ARG A 47 -0.47 -3.20 9.25
N THR A 48 -0.02 -3.61 8.07
CA THR A 48 -0.21 -4.99 7.61
C THR A 48 0.68 -5.95 8.41
N PRO A 49 0.10 -6.96 9.09
CA PRO A 49 0.87 -7.91 9.88
C PRO A 49 1.77 -8.79 9.01
N VAL A 50 2.91 -9.20 9.57
CA VAL A 50 3.90 -10.05 8.90
C VAL A 50 4.11 -11.32 9.72
N GLY A 51 3.85 -12.47 9.09
CA GLY A 51 4.13 -13.77 9.69
C GLY A 51 5.63 -14.10 9.70
N LYS A 52 6.05 -15.04 10.55
CA LYS A 52 7.47 -15.46 10.68
C LYS A 52 8.00 -16.23 9.46
N GLY A 53 7.13 -16.66 8.55
CA GLY A 53 7.46 -17.53 7.41
C GLY A 53 7.26 -19.01 7.72
N THR A 54 7.52 -19.87 6.73
CA THR A 54 7.48 -21.33 6.88
C THR A 54 8.90 -21.90 6.92
N PHE A 55 9.06 -22.98 7.69
CA PHE A 55 10.32 -23.65 7.90
C PHE A 55 10.15 -25.15 7.65
N GLU A 56 11.11 -25.76 6.98
CA GLU A 56 11.21 -27.21 6.78
C GLU A 56 12.40 -27.76 7.53
N ALA A 57 12.28 -29.00 8.02
CA ALA A 57 13.41 -29.72 8.57
C ALA A 57 14.45 -29.99 7.46
N VAL A 58 15.73 -29.78 7.77
CA VAL A 58 16.81 -30.23 6.90
C VAL A 58 16.93 -31.73 7.05
N ILE A 59 16.84 -32.43 5.93
CA ILE A 59 16.95 -33.89 5.82
C ILE A 59 18.31 -34.20 5.19
N ASP A 60 19.00 -35.23 5.68
CA ASP A 60 20.23 -35.76 5.07
C ASP A 60 19.90 -36.77 3.95
N ASP A 61 20.94 -37.25 3.26
CA ASP A 61 20.80 -38.19 2.14
C ASP A 61 20.17 -39.53 2.55
N ASP A 62 20.23 -39.87 3.84
CA ASP A 62 19.62 -41.06 4.44
C ASP A 62 18.15 -40.85 4.88
N GLY A 63 17.56 -39.68 4.59
CA GLY A 63 16.18 -39.36 4.97
C GLY A 63 16.01 -38.99 6.44
N LYS A 64 17.09 -38.80 7.21
CA LYS A 64 17.05 -38.44 8.63
C LYS A 64 17.12 -36.93 8.83
N ARG A 65 16.47 -36.45 9.89
CA ARG A 65 16.47 -35.03 10.27
C ARG A 65 17.82 -34.62 10.83
N VAL A 66 18.48 -33.67 10.17
CA VAL A 66 19.77 -33.13 10.62
C VAL A 66 19.57 -32.33 11.90
N LYS A 67 20.36 -32.62 12.94
CA LYS A 67 20.32 -31.90 14.23
C LYS A 67 21.52 -30.97 14.39
N HIS A 68 21.38 -29.94 15.22
CA HIS A 68 22.52 -29.12 15.65
C HIS A 68 23.47 -29.95 16.53
N LYS A 69 24.77 -29.95 16.20
CA LYS A 69 25.79 -30.75 16.92
C LYS A 69 26.38 -30.02 18.15
N ARG A 70 26.31 -28.68 18.19
CA ARG A 70 26.91 -27.82 19.24
C ARG A 70 26.07 -26.55 19.47
N GLY A 71 26.31 -25.84 20.58
CA GLY A 71 25.67 -24.57 20.93
C GLY A 71 24.31 -24.70 21.64
N LYS A 72 23.61 -23.57 21.85
CA LYS A 72 22.34 -23.50 22.60
C LYS A 72 21.22 -24.37 22.03
N ASN A 73 21.27 -24.65 20.72
CA ASN A 73 20.27 -25.47 20.02
C ASN A 73 20.68 -26.93 19.84
N LYS A 74 21.77 -27.39 20.49
CA LYS A 74 22.28 -28.77 20.35
C LYS A 74 21.15 -29.78 20.57
N GLY A 75 21.05 -30.76 19.65
CA GLY A 75 20.00 -31.79 19.68
C GLY A 75 18.67 -31.39 19.02
N GLN A 76 18.43 -30.10 18.75
CA GLN A 76 17.26 -29.66 17.98
C GLN A 76 17.44 -29.88 16.48
N THR A 77 16.35 -30.11 15.76
CA THR A 77 16.35 -30.26 14.29
C THR A 77 16.72 -28.94 13.64
N LYS A 78 17.66 -28.96 12.69
CA LYS A 78 17.99 -27.81 11.84
C LYS A 78 16.80 -27.53 10.95
N LEU A 79 16.37 -26.28 10.93
CA LEU A 79 15.28 -25.81 10.10
C LEU A 79 15.81 -24.89 9.00
N ARG A 80 15.43 -25.14 7.75
CA ARG A 80 15.63 -24.21 6.63
C ARG A 80 14.37 -23.38 6.45
N LYS A 81 14.51 -22.07 6.28
CA LYS A 81 13.39 -21.20 5.96
C LYS A 81 13.03 -21.38 4.48
N VAL A 82 11.77 -21.69 4.21
CA VAL A 82 11.27 -22.07 2.88
C VAL A 82 10.50 -20.92 2.25
N SER A 83 9.74 -20.19 3.06
CA SER A 83 9.04 -18.99 2.60
C SER A 83 9.26 -17.84 3.57
N ASN A 84 9.60 -16.69 3.00
CA ASN A 84 9.56 -15.44 3.73
C ASN A 84 8.10 -15.04 3.97
N GLY A 85 7.73 -14.86 5.24
CA GLY A 85 6.45 -14.26 5.57
C GLY A 85 6.34 -12.84 4.99
N GLY A 86 5.15 -12.25 5.12
CA GLY A 86 4.89 -10.89 4.63
C GLY A 86 4.37 -10.80 3.19
N THR A 87 3.94 -11.92 2.60
CA THR A 87 3.21 -11.93 1.31
C THR A 87 2.07 -10.91 1.29
N LEU A 88 1.25 -10.87 2.35
CA LEU A 88 0.15 -9.91 2.46
C LEU A 88 0.63 -8.45 2.40
N ARG A 89 1.75 -8.15 3.06
CA ARG A 89 2.34 -6.80 3.06
C ARG A 89 2.85 -6.42 1.68
N ARG A 90 3.52 -7.34 1.00
CA ARG A 90 4.01 -7.14 -0.39
C ARG A 90 2.87 -7.04 -1.40
N GLY A 91 1.74 -7.70 -1.12
CA GLY A 91 0.54 -7.68 -1.95
C GLY A 91 -0.05 -6.28 -2.19
N TRP A 92 0.19 -5.31 -1.32
CA TRP A 92 -0.25 -3.92 -1.55
C TRP A 92 0.45 -3.23 -2.72
N THR A 93 1.54 -3.80 -3.21
CA THR A 93 2.36 -3.27 -4.31
C THR A 93 2.65 -4.32 -5.38
N ALA A 94 1.79 -5.32 -5.49
CA ALA A 94 1.92 -6.43 -6.43
C ALA A 94 0.67 -6.56 -7.29
N ALA A 95 0.84 -6.93 -8.56
CA ALA A 95 -0.28 -7.17 -9.47
C ALA A 95 -0.92 -8.54 -9.21
N THR A 96 -0.14 -9.53 -8.76
CA THR A 96 -0.62 -10.91 -8.54
C THR A 96 -0.16 -11.47 -7.19
N GLU A 97 -0.86 -12.51 -6.69
CA GLU A 97 -0.44 -13.22 -5.48
C GLU A 97 0.93 -13.90 -5.64
N ALA A 98 1.26 -14.38 -6.84
CA ALA A 98 2.57 -14.96 -7.15
C ALA A 98 3.70 -13.93 -7.03
N GLU A 99 3.49 -12.72 -7.58
CA GLU A 99 4.42 -11.60 -7.42
C GLU A 99 4.56 -11.20 -5.95
N ALA A 100 3.44 -11.13 -5.21
CA ALA A 100 3.47 -10.83 -3.78
C ALA A 100 4.26 -11.89 -2.97
N ARG A 101 4.19 -13.16 -3.37
CA ARG A 101 4.86 -14.27 -2.69
C ARG A 101 6.36 -14.23 -2.89
N ASN A 102 6.81 -14.06 -4.14
CA ASN A 102 8.20 -14.23 -4.56
C ASN A 102 8.98 -12.90 -4.70
N GLY A 103 8.28 -11.78 -4.87
CA GLY A 103 8.88 -10.48 -5.12
C GLY A 103 9.40 -9.78 -3.86
N SER A 104 10.10 -8.67 -4.09
CA SER A 104 10.37 -7.64 -3.08
C SER A 104 9.23 -6.62 -3.06
N GLY A 105 8.81 -6.17 -1.87
CA GLY A 105 7.84 -5.06 -1.79
C GLY A 105 8.39 -3.83 -2.53
N LYS A 106 7.54 -3.13 -3.27
CA LYS A 106 7.94 -1.92 -4.00
C LYS A 106 7.73 -0.68 -3.14
N ASP A 107 8.42 0.41 -3.49
CA ASP A 107 8.15 1.70 -2.87
C ASP A 107 6.70 2.15 -3.17
N PRO A 108 5.91 2.57 -2.16
CA PRO A 108 4.52 2.97 -2.35
C PRO A 108 4.32 4.12 -3.34
N VAL A 109 5.23 5.10 -3.35
CA VAL A 109 5.13 6.28 -4.21
C VAL A 109 5.43 5.88 -5.65
N ALA A 110 6.52 5.13 -5.86
CA ALA A 110 6.88 4.61 -7.17
C ALA A 110 5.77 3.73 -7.77
N TYR A 111 5.16 2.86 -6.94
CA TYR A 111 4.07 1.99 -7.37
C TYR A 111 2.84 2.79 -7.81
N VAL A 112 2.42 3.78 -7.03
CA VAL A 112 1.24 4.60 -7.39
C VAL A 112 1.52 5.48 -8.62
N ASN A 113 2.76 5.95 -8.78
CA ASN A 113 3.11 6.76 -9.93
C ASN A 113 3.03 6.00 -11.26
N SER A 114 3.22 4.68 -11.26
CA SER A 114 3.02 3.83 -12.44
C SER A 114 1.56 3.46 -12.71
N MET A 115 0.64 3.74 -11.78
CA MET A 115 -0.78 3.44 -11.95
C MET A 115 -1.50 4.49 -12.80
N LEU A 116 -2.49 4.00 -13.57
CA LEU A 116 -3.41 4.85 -14.32
C LEU A 116 -4.40 5.54 -13.37
N VAL A 117 -4.61 6.84 -13.59
CA VAL A 117 -5.70 7.60 -12.97
C VAL A 117 -6.83 7.71 -13.99
N GLU A 118 -7.97 7.12 -13.65
CA GLU A 118 -9.18 7.20 -14.48
C GLU A 118 -9.98 8.45 -14.12
N ARG A 119 -10.42 9.20 -15.12
CA ARG A 119 -11.36 10.31 -14.95
C ARG A 119 -12.77 9.84 -15.25
N ILE A 120 -13.67 10.00 -14.28
CA ILE A 120 -15.08 9.60 -14.38
C ILE A 120 -15.94 10.81 -14.03
N GLY A 121 -16.37 11.53 -15.07
CA GLY A 121 -17.00 12.83 -14.93
C GLY A 121 -16.08 13.82 -14.21
N LYS A 122 -16.47 14.19 -12.98
CA LYS A 122 -15.71 15.10 -12.09
C LYS A 122 -14.85 14.38 -11.04
N LYS A 123 -14.76 13.04 -11.10
CA LYS A 123 -14.01 12.23 -10.12
C LYS A 123 -12.75 11.66 -10.75
N TYR A 124 -11.68 11.59 -9.96
CA TYR A 124 -10.43 10.92 -10.31
C TYR A 124 -10.32 9.66 -9.48
N ARG A 125 -10.09 8.52 -10.14
CA ARG A 125 -10.11 7.19 -9.51
C ARG A 125 -8.79 6.47 -9.75
N ILE A 126 -8.25 5.93 -8.66
CA ILE A 126 -7.13 4.97 -8.65
C ILE A 126 -7.64 3.74 -7.90
N ILE A 127 -7.47 2.55 -8.49
CA ILE A 127 -7.93 1.29 -7.90
C ILE A 127 -6.73 0.54 -7.34
N ILE A 128 -6.67 0.42 -6.02
CA ILE A 128 -5.65 -0.36 -5.32
C ILE A 128 -6.28 -1.65 -4.81
N ILE A 129 -5.70 -2.78 -5.18
CA ILE A 129 -6.15 -4.12 -4.78
C ILE A 129 -4.97 -4.86 -4.16
N ASN A 130 -5.23 -5.59 -3.08
CA ASN A 130 -4.30 -6.60 -2.59
C ASN A 130 -4.71 -7.96 -3.20
N PRO A 131 -3.91 -8.56 -4.11
CA PRO A 131 -4.31 -9.74 -4.86
C PRO A 131 -4.25 -11.03 -4.02
N VAL A 132 -3.82 -10.95 -2.76
CA VAL A 132 -3.67 -12.12 -1.89
C VAL A 132 -5.03 -12.64 -1.45
N SER A 133 -5.31 -13.90 -1.79
CA SER A 133 -6.60 -14.59 -1.56
C SER A 133 -7.13 -14.50 -0.13
N TYR A 134 -6.24 -14.51 0.87
CA TYR A 134 -6.63 -14.45 2.28
C TYR A 134 -6.68 -13.02 2.87
N ALA A 135 -6.50 -11.96 2.05
CA ALA A 135 -6.42 -10.59 2.54
C ALA A 135 -7.69 -10.13 3.27
N SER A 136 -8.87 -10.46 2.76
CA SER A 136 -10.16 -10.13 3.37
C SER A 136 -10.34 -10.77 4.76
N TYR A 137 -9.87 -12.01 4.94
CA TYR A 137 -9.90 -12.72 6.22
C TYR A 137 -8.98 -12.09 7.27
N VAL A 138 -7.89 -11.44 6.85
CA VAL A 138 -7.00 -10.70 7.75
C VAL A 138 -7.55 -9.32 8.06
N GLU A 139 -8.22 -8.69 7.09
CA GLU A 139 -8.88 -7.38 7.25
C GLU A 139 -10.02 -7.46 8.26
N TYR A 140 -11.01 -8.32 7.98
CA TYR A 140 -12.28 -8.37 8.73
C TYR A 140 -12.34 -9.47 9.79
N GLY A 141 -11.41 -10.42 9.74
CA GLY A 141 -11.46 -11.61 10.59
C GLY A 141 -12.32 -12.71 9.97
N HIS A 142 -12.41 -13.85 10.67
CA HIS A 142 -13.17 -15.01 10.19
C HIS A 142 -13.55 -15.99 11.28
N ARG A 143 -14.60 -16.78 11.04
CA ARG A 143 -15.00 -17.88 11.92
C ARG A 143 -13.97 -19.01 11.89
N GLN A 144 -13.71 -19.57 13.06
CA GLN A 144 -12.88 -20.74 13.26
C GLN A 144 -13.69 -21.82 13.96
N LYS A 145 -13.50 -23.08 13.56
CA LYS A 145 -14.11 -24.19 14.30
C LYS A 145 -13.29 -24.42 15.57
N ALA A 146 -13.81 -23.94 16.71
CA ALA A 146 -13.18 -24.16 18.01
C ALA A 146 -12.95 -25.67 18.23
N GLY A 147 -11.77 -26.02 18.72
CA GLY A 147 -11.35 -27.41 18.89
C GLY A 147 -10.72 -28.07 17.65
N ARG A 148 -10.72 -27.44 16.47
CA ARG A 148 -9.99 -27.94 15.30
C ARG A 148 -8.48 -27.87 15.54
N TYR A 149 -7.79 -28.99 15.32
CA TYR A 149 -6.33 -29.02 15.29
C TYR A 149 -5.82 -28.58 13.92
N ILE A 150 -4.84 -27.68 13.89
CA ILE A 150 -4.15 -27.26 12.67
C ILE A 150 -2.74 -27.86 12.68
N PRO A 151 -2.47 -28.91 11.86
CA PRO A 151 -1.15 -29.54 11.79
C PRO A 151 -0.03 -28.55 11.42
N ALA A 152 -0.31 -27.64 10.48
CA ALA A 152 0.67 -26.65 10.00
C ALA A 152 1.19 -25.69 11.09
N ILE A 153 0.45 -25.51 12.20
CA ILE A 153 0.82 -24.63 13.31
C ILE A 153 1.02 -25.44 14.61
N GLY A 154 0.75 -26.75 14.59
CA GLY A 154 0.82 -27.63 15.75
C GLY A 154 -0.09 -27.22 16.91
N LYS A 155 -1.16 -26.44 16.63
CA LYS A 155 -2.03 -25.84 17.66
C LYS A 155 -3.49 -26.20 17.46
N LYS A 156 -4.20 -26.35 18.57
CA LYS A 156 -5.67 -26.48 18.63
C LYS A 156 -6.28 -25.09 18.76
N LEU A 157 -7.27 -24.79 17.92
CA LEU A 157 -7.97 -23.50 17.94
C LEU A 157 -8.84 -23.41 19.19
N LYS A 158 -8.63 -22.36 20.00
CA LYS A 158 -9.40 -22.13 21.23
C LYS A 158 -10.63 -21.24 21.00
N LYS A 159 -10.52 -20.24 20.12
CA LYS A 159 -11.58 -19.25 19.88
C LYS A 159 -12.34 -19.60 18.60
N GLY A 160 -13.67 -19.37 18.63
CA GLY A 160 -14.53 -19.56 17.46
C GLY A 160 -14.46 -18.44 16.42
N TRP A 161 -13.76 -17.34 16.74
CA TRP A 161 -13.61 -16.18 15.87
C TRP A 161 -12.17 -15.66 15.92
N SER A 162 -11.59 -15.42 14.74
CA SER A 162 -10.32 -14.71 14.57
C SER A 162 -10.61 -13.24 14.30
N LYS A 163 -10.08 -12.34 15.15
CA LYS A 163 -10.27 -10.90 15.03
C LYS A 163 -9.56 -10.35 13.77
N GLY A 164 -10.23 -9.47 13.03
CA GLY A 164 -9.65 -8.71 11.92
C GLY A 164 -8.69 -7.61 12.38
N HIS A 165 -7.76 -7.24 11.50
CA HIS A 165 -6.79 -6.17 11.74
C HIS A 165 -7.24 -4.80 11.22
N PHE A 166 -8.23 -4.77 10.33
CA PHE A 166 -8.79 -3.57 9.72
C PHE A 166 -7.73 -2.62 9.13
N MET A 167 -6.64 -3.18 8.57
CA MET A 167 -5.52 -2.40 8.09
C MET A 167 -5.94 -1.42 6.99
N MET A 168 -6.81 -1.86 6.08
CA MET A 168 -7.33 -1.05 4.98
C MET A 168 -8.35 -0.04 5.50
N THR A 169 -9.32 -0.50 6.28
CA THR A 169 -10.43 0.32 6.80
C THR A 169 -9.91 1.50 7.63
N ILE A 170 -8.97 1.24 8.54
CA ILE A 170 -8.37 2.29 9.37
C ILE A 170 -7.57 3.27 8.50
N SER A 171 -6.76 2.76 7.57
CA SER A 171 -5.93 3.63 6.71
C SER A 171 -6.78 4.50 5.78
N ALA A 172 -7.87 3.96 5.23
CA ALA A 172 -8.82 4.72 4.40
C ALA A 172 -9.51 5.83 5.20
N ASN A 173 -9.95 5.53 6.43
CA ASN A 173 -10.58 6.52 7.30
C ASN A 173 -9.62 7.65 7.69
N GLU A 174 -8.35 7.35 7.96
CA GLU A 174 -7.35 8.38 8.22
C GLU A 174 -7.11 9.27 7.01
N ILE A 175 -6.90 8.68 5.83
CA ILE A 175 -6.69 9.46 4.60
C ILE A 175 -7.90 10.32 4.28
N ARG A 176 -9.12 9.81 4.50
CA ARG A 176 -10.35 10.59 4.30
C ARG A 176 -10.40 11.82 5.22
N LYS A 177 -9.94 11.69 6.47
CA LYS A 177 -9.87 12.81 7.43
C LYS A 177 -8.76 13.81 7.07
N GLU A 178 -7.61 13.31 6.61
CA GLU A 178 -6.45 14.14 6.24
C GLU A 178 -6.60 14.80 4.85
N ALA A 179 -7.44 14.24 3.97
CA ALA A 179 -7.54 14.63 2.56
C ALA A 179 -7.82 16.13 2.35
N PRO A 180 -8.79 16.78 3.03
CA PRO A 180 -9.05 18.20 2.82
C PRO A 180 -7.80 19.07 2.99
N GLY A 181 -7.07 18.89 4.09
CA GLY A 181 -5.86 19.68 4.37
C GLY A 181 -4.68 19.35 3.46
N ILE A 182 -4.61 18.13 2.91
CA ILE A 182 -3.60 17.79 1.88
C ILE A 182 -3.92 18.50 0.57
N LEU A 183 -5.19 18.46 0.16
CA LEU A 183 -5.66 19.05 -1.09
C LEU A 183 -5.57 20.57 -1.07
N GLU A 184 -5.92 21.20 0.05
CA GLU A 184 -5.80 22.66 0.24
C GLU A 184 -4.36 23.13 0.07
N LYS A 185 -3.40 22.48 0.76
CA LYS A 185 -1.98 22.81 0.62
C LYS A 185 -1.46 22.64 -0.81
N ARG A 186 -1.93 21.61 -1.52
CA ARG A 186 -1.57 21.40 -2.94
C ARG A 186 -2.15 22.47 -3.84
N PHE A 187 -3.41 22.84 -3.62
CA PHE A 187 -4.08 23.87 -4.38
C PHE A 187 -3.46 25.25 -4.15
N GLU A 188 -3.13 25.60 -2.90
CA GLU A 188 -2.40 26.85 -2.60
C GLU A 188 -1.03 26.90 -3.27
N ALA A 189 -0.27 25.80 -3.21
CA ALA A 189 1.03 25.71 -3.87
C ALA A 189 0.90 25.90 -5.39
N PHE A 190 -0.12 25.29 -5.99
CA PHE A 190 -0.43 25.46 -7.40
C PHE A 190 -0.77 26.90 -7.77
N LEU A 191 -1.69 27.55 -7.03
CA LEU A 191 -2.05 28.95 -7.27
C LEU A 191 -0.84 29.87 -7.13
N LYS A 192 0.01 29.64 -6.12
CA LYS A 192 1.26 30.40 -5.94
C LYS A 192 2.23 30.20 -7.09
N GLU A 193 2.27 29.04 -7.73
CA GLU A 193 3.14 28.81 -8.88
C GLU A 193 2.61 29.51 -10.14
N VAL A 194 1.31 29.43 -10.37
CA VAL A 194 0.68 29.99 -11.58
C VAL A 194 0.63 31.52 -11.53
N LEU A 195 0.29 32.11 -10.39
CA LEU A 195 0.09 33.56 -10.22
C LEU A 195 1.38 34.35 -9.93
N ARG A 196 2.50 33.65 -9.73
CA ARG A 196 3.79 34.28 -9.40
C ARG A 196 4.84 34.16 -10.51
N LYS A 197 4.58 33.30 -11.50
CA LYS A 197 5.21 33.42 -12.83
C LYS A 197 4.64 34.63 -13.56
#